data_AF-A0AAW4XPL2-F1
#
_entry.id   AF-A0AAW4XPL2-F1
#
_cell.length_a   1.000
_cell.length_b   1.000
_cell.length_c   1.000
_cell.angle_alpha   90.00
_cell.angle_beta   90.00
_cell.angle_gamma   90.00
#
_symmetry.space_group_name_H-M   'P 1'
#
loop_
_entity.id
_entity.type
_entity.pdbx_description
1 polymer ?
#
loop_
_entity_poly.entity_id
_entity_poly.type
_entity_poly.pdbx_seq_one_letter_code
_entity_poly.pdbx_strand_id
1 'polypeptide(L)'
;MTSSTHQRLLAVDFGTDLARHARVLNRVRDAVLSGQQPPMPPREVVARSWSRLQTVGVSPARCEDIVVVECADLESRRTRTPLRAVLPELRSTLTTVAGEANFVVVLADADGVVLWREGSHSVCRRADALGFVEGAQWSERVVGTNSVGTALIERAPVQLFSAEHYARSHNDWSCTGSPVHDPRTGDILGVIDISGSAMSIHPATMALVQTAVRLVESILWREHITQIEKLRAKVAPVLATVGGPALVLDRHGWVVESVGIGVPERLAPPCAEKPLLVPGLGLCVPEPLSEGWLVRRRQDGPTIELELDLGAQPRATVRGDVDWTRALSPRHAQILRVLASAGPTGIDAATMSEVLFGDRDHVVAVRAEISRLRRSLGPVLTTHPYRFAQDVTVRTLD
;
A
#
# COMPACT_ATOMS: atom_id res chain seq x y z
N MET A 1 22.57 -15.85 11.37
CA MET A 1 21.86 -15.85 10.07
C MET A 1 21.47 -14.42 9.65
N THR A 2 22.40 -13.47 9.61
CA THR A 2 22.12 -12.03 9.36
C THR A 2 22.70 -11.49 8.05
N SER A 3 23.32 -12.35 7.23
CA SER A 3 24.01 -11.94 6.00
C SER A 3 23.13 -11.90 4.74
N SER A 4 21.93 -12.48 4.75
CA SER A 4 21.11 -12.64 3.52
C SER A 4 20.26 -11.42 3.15
N THR A 5 19.91 -10.56 4.11
CA THR A 5 18.97 -9.45 3.88
C THR A 5 19.68 -8.19 3.37
N HIS A 6 20.93 -7.96 3.80
CA HIS A 6 21.76 -6.84 3.35
C HIS A 6 22.11 -6.92 1.86
N GLN A 7 22.29 -8.14 1.32
CA GLN A 7 22.62 -8.38 -0.09
C GLN A 7 21.49 -8.07 -1.09
N ARG A 8 20.25 -7.84 -0.62
CA ARG A 8 19.11 -7.59 -1.51
C ARG A 8 18.89 -6.11 -1.83
N LEU A 9 19.35 -5.20 -0.98
CA LEU A 9 18.99 -3.78 -1.07
C LEU A 9 20.05 -2.95 -1.81
N LEU A 10 21.33 -3.21 -1.57
CA LEU A 10 22.43 -2.40 -2.10
C LEU A 10 22.80 -2.83 -3.52
N ALA A 11 23.00 -1.86 -4.41
CA ALA A 11 23.47 -2.11 -5.78
C ALA A 11 24.98 -2.36 -5.83
N VAL A 12 25.72 -1.82 -4.87
CA VAL A 12 27.17 -1.93 -4.78
C VAL A 12 27.60 -2.23 -3.35
N ASP A 13 28.59 -3.11 -3.21
CA ASP A 13 29.22 -3.41 -1.92
C ASP A 13 30.39 -2.45 -1.65
N PHE A 14 30.78 -2.31 -0.39
CA PHE A 14 31.95 -1.52 0.00
C PHE A 14 33.23 -2.05 -0.69
N GLY A 15 34.03 -1.14 -1.25
CA GLY A 15 35.26 -1.48 -1.97
C GLY A 15 35.08 -1.93 -3.42
N THR A 16 33.85 -1.90 -3.96
CA THR A 16 33.61 -2.17 -5.39
C THR A 16 34.31 -1.14 -6.28
N ASP A 17 35.07 -1.59 -7.28
CA ASP A 17 35.55 -0.73 -8.37
C ASP A 17 34.36 -0.33 -9.25
N LEU A 18 33.83 0.87 -9.01
CA LEU A 18 32.63 1.40 -9.64
C LEU A 18 32.76 1.50 -11.17
N ALA A 19 33.92 1.91 -11.68
CA ALA A 19 34.14 2.07 -13.11
C ALA A 19 34.20 0.71 -13.83
N ARG A 20 34.84 -0.29 -13.22
CA ARG A 20 34.80 -1.66 -13.73
C ARG A 20 33.40 -2.25 -13.63
N HIS A 21 32.71 -2.05 -12.52
CA HIS A 21 31.37 -2.59 -12.30
C HIS A 21 30.35 -1.99 -13.29
N ALA A 22 30.38 -0.67 -13.51
CA ALA A 22 29.53 0.00 -14.50
C ALA A 22 29.74 -0.57 -15.91
N ARG A 23 30.99 -0.86 -16.31
CA ARG A 23 31.30 -1.50 -17.60
C ARG A 23 30.73 -2.92 -17.71
N VAL A 24 30.75 -3.69 -16.62
CA VAL A 24 30.12 -5.02 -16.57
C VAL A 24 28.60 -4.90 -16.75
N LEU A 25 27.96 -4.01 -15.99
CA LEU A 25 26.51 -3.81 -16.06
C LEU A 25 26.03 -3.34 -17.42
N ASN A 26 26.81 -2.49 -18.11
CA ASN A 26 26.51 -2.12 -19.50
C ASN A 26 26.46 -3.35 -20.42
N ARG A 27 27.42 -4.28 -20.29
CA ARG A 27 27.39 -5.54 -21.06
C ARG A 27 26.22 -6.44 -20.67
N VAL A 28 25.88 -6.51 -19.38
CA VAL A 28 24.70 -7.26 -18.90
C VAL A 28 23.44 -6.70 -19.53
N ARG A 29 23.22 -5.39 -19.46
CA ARG A 29 22.06 -4.74 -20.05
C ARG A 29 21.98 -4.97 -21.55
N ASP A 30 23.08 -4.71 -22.27
CA ASP A 30 23.08 -4.82 -23.72
C ASP A 30 22.83 -6.27 -24.18
N ALA A 31 23.35 -7.27 -23.46
CA ALA A 31 23.04 -8.67 -23.72
C ALA A 31 21.57 -9.00 -23.44
N VAL A 32 21.02 -8.62 -22.28
CA VAL A 32 19.62 -8.93 -21.92
C VAL A 32 18.64 -8.26 -22.88
N LEU A 33 18.86 -6.99 -23.24
CA LEU A 33 17.97 -6.24 -24.13
C LEU A 33 18.06 -6.72 -25.59
N SER A 34 19.16 -7.36 -25.99
CA SER A 34 19.31 -7.97 -27.33
C SER A 34 18.96 -9.47 -27.37
N GLY A 35 18.50 -10.05 -26.25
CA GLY A 35 18.18 -11.48 -26.16
C GLY A 35 19.40 -12.40 -26.12
N GLN A 36 20.59 -11.87 -25.88
CA GLN A 36 21.83 -12.62 -25.72
C GLN A 36 22.05 -13.05 -24.27
N GLN A 37 22.90 -14.06 -24.07
CA GLN A 37 23.28 -14.49 -22.72
C GLN A 37 24.20 -13.43 -22.06
N PRO A 38 23.81 -12.85 -20.91
CA PRO A 38 24.64 -11.86 -20.25
C PRO A 38 25.84 -12.52 -19.55
N PRO A 39 26.95 -11.77 -19.36
CA PRO A 39 28.15 -12.28 -18.68
C PRO A 39 27.91 -12.66 -17.20
N MET A 40 26.85 -12.12 -16.61
CA MET A 40 26.32 -12.48 -15.30
C MET A 40 24.83 -12.14 -15.27
N PRO A 41 24.01 -12.82 -14.45
CA PRO A 41 22.60 -12.45 -14.32
C PRO A 41 22.45 -11.05 -13.71
N PRO A 42 21.47 -10.24 -14.16
CA PRO A 42 21.10 -9.01 -13.46
C PRO A 42 20.60 -9.33 -12.05
N ARG A 43 20.74 -8.38 -11.12
CA ARG A 43 20.14 -8.47 -9.78
C ARG A 43 18.65 -8.73 -9.89
N GLU A 44 18.08 -9.51 -8.96
CA GLU A 44 16.70 -9.97 -9.06
C GLU A 44 15.67 -8.83 -9.22
N VAL A 45 15.86 -7.73 -8.49
CA VAL A 45 14.99 -6.54 -8.58
C VAL A 45 15.01 -5.92 -9.98
N VAL A 46 16.20 -5.85 -10.60
CA VAL A 46 16.40 -5.34 -11.96
C VAL A 46 15.81 -6.31 -12.98
N ALA A 47 16.05 -7.61 -12.81
CA ALA A 47 15.50 -8.66 -13.67
C ALA A 47 13.96 -8.63 -13.70
N ARG A 48 13.32 -8.51 -12.53
CA ARG A 48 11.85 -8.38 -12.42
C ARG A 48 11.34 -7.12 -13.13
N SER A 49 11.99 -5.98 -12.89
CA SER A 49 11.64 -4.70 -13.55
C SER A 49 11.77 -4.79 -15.07
N TRP A 50 12.90 -5.28 -15.58
CA TRP A 50 13.12 -5.41 -17.03
C TRP A 50 12.14 -6.37 -17.69
N SER A 51 11.81 -7.49 -17.04
CA SER A 51 10.81 -8.44 -17.52
C SER A 51 9.43 -7.80 -17.64
N ARG A 52 8.99 -7.02 -16.63
CA ARG A 52 7.74 -6.24 -16.71
C ARG A 52 7.76 -5.27 -17.87
N LEU A 53 8.84 -4.50 -18.01
CA LEU A 53 8.98 -3.49 -19.05
C LEU A 53 9.00 -4.06 -20.47
N GLN A 54 9.69 -5.18 -20.67
CA GLN A 54 9.67 -5.91 -21.94
C GLN A 54 8.27 -6.46 -22.24
N THR A 55 7.55 -6.95 -21.23
CA THR A 55 6.18 -7.44 -21.39
C THR A 55 5.20 -6.35 -21.85
N VAL A 56 5.35 -5.13 -21.33
CA VAL A 56 4.51 -3.97 -21.72
C VAL A 56 5.05 -3.20 -22.93
N GLY A 57 6.18 -3.61 -23.50
CA GLY A 57 6.76 -3.01 -24.71
C GLY A 57 7.38 -1.62 -24.50
N VAL A 58 7.81 -1.29 -23.28
CA VAL A 58 8.54 -0.03 -23.03
C VAL A 58 9.90 -0.11 -23.68
N SER A 59 10.21 0.84 -24.56
CA SER A 59 11.51 0.88 -25.25
C SER A 59 12.52 1.69 -24.43
N PRO A 60 13.73 1.16 -24.16
CA PRO A 60 14.79 1.88 -23.47
C PRO A 60 15.19 3.20 -24.16
N ALA A 61 14.97 3.30 -25.48
CA ALA A 61 15.29 4.47 -26.28
C ALA A 61 14.18 5.54 -26.28
N ARG A 62 12.99 5.24 -25.71
CA ARG A 62 11.84 6.16 -25.63
C ARG A 62 11.58 6.66 -24.21
N CYS A 63 12.41 6.29 -23.24
CA CYS A 63 12.30 6.73 -21.85
C CYS A 63 12.72 8.19 -21.62
N GLU A 64 12.82 9.00 -22.68
CA GLU A 64 13.24 10.41 -22.65
C GLU A 64 12.04 11.37 -22.82
N ASP A 65 10.88 10.87 -23.29
CA ASP A 65 9.64 11.63 -23.43
C ASP A 65 8.89 11.74 -22.09
N ILE A 66 9.50 12.40 -21.12
CA ILE A 66 8.95 12.49 -19.76
C ILE A 66 7.74 13.43 -19.75
N VAL A 67 6.59 12.87 -19.36
CA VAL A 67 5.36 13.64 -19.15
C VAL A 67 5.50 14.46 -17.87
N VAL A 68 5.30 15.77 -18.00
CA VAL A 68 5.21 16.70 -16.87
C VAL A 68 3.76 17.12 -16.72
N VAL A 69 3.18 16.96 -15.54
CA VAL A 69 1.80 17.39 -15.26
C VAL A 69 1.70 18.91 -15.27
N GLU A 70 0.51 19.43 -15.54
CA GLU A 70 0.25 20.87 -15.48
C GLU A 70 0.45 21.41 -14.06
N CYS A 71 0.86 22.68 -13.94
CA CYS A 71 1.07 23.34 -12.64
C CYS A 71 -0.15 23.21 -11.70
N ALA A 72 -1.36 23.34 -12.24
CA ALA A 72 -2.59 23.22 -11.43
C ALA A 72 -2.75 21.81 -10.83
N ASP A 73 -2.41 20.77 -11.59
CA ASP A 73 -2.43 19.39 -11.10
C ASP A 73 -1.33 19.17 -10.04
N LEU A 74 -0.11 19.66 -10.29
CA LEU A 74 0.99 19.59 -9.32
C LEU A 74 0.62 20.24 -7.97
N GLU A 75 0.05 21.45 -7.99
CA GLU A 75 -0.37 22.15 -6.77
C GLU A 75 -1.55 21.45 -6.07
N SER A 76 -2.49 20.86 -6.82
CA SER A 76 -3.54 20.02 -6.27
C SER A 76 -2.96 18.79 -5.56
N ARG A 77 -2.01 18.09 -6.19
CA ARG A 77 -1.30 16.93 -5.60
C ARG A 77 -0.57 17.32 -4.32
N ARG A 78 0.19 18.42 -4.33
CA ARG A 78 0.87 18.99 -3.16
C ARG A 78 -0.10 19.32 -2.02
N THR A 79 -1.27 19.87 -2.35
CA THR A 79 -2.27 20.24 -1.34
C THR A 79 -2.97 19.03 -0.74
N ARG A 80 -3.23 17.99 -1.54
CA ARG A 80 -4.00 16.81 -1.12
C ARG A 80 -3.17 15.74 -0.41
N THR A 81 -1.87 15.66 -0.69
CA THR A 81 -1.02 14.63 -0.09
C THR A 81 -0.82 14.85 1.41
N PRO A 82 -0.86 13.78 2.24
CA PRO A 82 -0.44 13.87 3.64
C PRO A 82 1.03 14.28 3.79
N LEU A 83 1.86 14.03 2.76
CA LEU A 83 3.28 14.34 2.78
C LEU A 83 3.56 15.86 2.86
N ARG A 84 2.56 16.71 2.58
CA ARG A 84 2.69 18.17 2.72
C ARG A 84 3.09 18.59 4.14
N ALA A 85 2.62 17.85 5.15
CA ALA A 85 2.85 18.17 6.55
C ALA A 85 4.31 17.94 6.97
N VAL A 86 5.03 17.06 6.26
CA VAL A 86 6.41 16.69 6.59
C VAL A 86 7.45 17.41 5.72
N LEU A 87 7.04 18.02 4.62
CA LEU A 87 7.94 18.69 3.66
C LEU A 87 8.88 19.71 4.33
N PRO A 88 8.42 20.60 5.24
CA PRO A 88 9.32 21.55 5.90
C PRO A 88 10.44 20.88 6.69
N GLU A 89 10.15 19.77 7.37
CA GLU A 89 11.12 19.03 8.18
C GLU A 89 12.09 18.22 7.30
N LEU A 90 11.59 17.64 6.22
CA LEU A 90 12.44 16.96 5.23
C LEU A 90 13.44 17.94 4.63
N ARG A 91 12.97 19.13 4.27
CA ARG A 91 13.80 20.22 3.73
C ARG A 91 14.85 20.67 4.74
N SER A 92 14.46 20.93 5.99
CA SER A 92 15.42 21.35 7.03
C SER A 92 16.50 20.30 7.31
N THR A 93 16.13 19.01 7.25
CA THR A 93 17.04 17.90 7.56
C THR A 93 17.99 17.55 6.42
N LEU A 94 17.50 17.53 5.18
CA LEU A 94 18.26 16.98 4.05
C LEU A 94 18.89 18.03 3.13
N THR A 95 18.38 19.27 3.08
CA THR A 95 18.90 20.28 2.13
C THR A 95 20.36 20.62 2.41
N THR A 96 20.74 20.82 3.67
CA THR A 96 22.13 21.16 4.03
C THR A 96 23.10 20.05 3.63
N VAL A 97 22.72 18.79 3.89
CA VAL A 97 23.53 17.62 3.54
C VAL A 97 23.61 17.45 2.01
N ALA A 98 22.53 17.71 1.29
CA ALA A 98 22.47 17.56 -0.17
C ALA A 98 23.41 18.51 -0.92
N GLY A 99 23.55 19.76 -0.42
CA GLY A 99 24.47 20.74 -0.99
C GLY A 99 25.93 20.31 -0.91
N GLU A 100 26.34 19.77 0.24
CA GLU A 100 27.73 19.36 0.50
C GLU A 100 28.08 18.02 -0.15
N ALA A 101 27.13 17.08 -0.19
CA ALA A 101 27.36 15.70 -0.63
C ALA A 101 27.05 15.45 -2.12
N ASN A 102 26.83 16.48 -2.92
CA ASN A 102 26.60 16.40 -4.37
C ASN A 102 25.50 15.40 -4.77
N PHE A 103 24.33 15.52 -4.16
CA PHE A 103 23.13 14.78 -4.56
C PHE A 103 21.90 15.69 -4.63
N VAL A 104 20.82 15.17 -5.21
CA VAL A 104 19.48 15.75 -5.17
C VAL A 104 18.57 14.82 -4.37
N VAL A 105 17.74 15.40 -3.53
CA VAL A 105 16.66 14.73 -2.81
C VAL A 105 15.37 14.99 -3.55
N VAL A 106 14.55 13.97 -3.71
CA VAL A 106 13.27 14.04 -4.42
C VAL A 106 12.19 13.42 -3.56
N LEU A 107 11.04 14.07 -3.52
CA LEU A 107 9.80 13.51 -3.00
C LEU A 107 8.81 13.34 -4.15
N ALA A 108 8.38 12.11 -4.39
CA ALA A 108 7.33 11.79 -5.37
C ALA A 108 6.07 11.25 -4.66
N ASP A 109 4.91 11.44 -5.25
CA ASP A 109 3.65 10.87 -4.76
C ASP A 109 3.50 9.39 -5.11
N ALA A 110 2.39 8.78 -4.67
CA ALA A 110 2.08 7.37 -4.91
C ALA A 110 1.87 7.01 -6.39
N ASP A 111 1.64 8.00 -7.27
CA ASP A 111 1.54 7.81 -8.72
C ASP A 111 2.90 7.94 -9.41
N GLY A 112 3.96 8.29 -8.67
CA GLY A 112 5.30 8.53 -9.20
C GLY A 112 5.51 9.95 -9.73
N VAL A 113 4.63 10.90 -9.43
CA VAL A 113 4.81 12.31 -9.83
C VAL A 113 5.71 13.02 -8.83
N VAL A 114 6.75 13.70 -9.33
CA VAL A 114 7.67 14.47 -8.49
C VAL A 114 6.97 15.67 -7.88
N LEU A 115 6.80 15.68 -6.56
CA LEU A 115 6.17 16.78 -5.84
C LEU A 115 7.15 17.86 -5.44
N TRP A 116 8.40 17.50 -5.14
CA TRP A 116 9.43 18.42 -4.67
C TRP A 116 10.81 17.83 -4.96
N ARG A 117 11.78 18.70 -5.25
CA ARG A 117 13.20 18.31 -5.33
C ARG A 117 14.11 19.43 -4.81
N GLU A 118 15.21 19.05 -4.17
CA GLU A 118 16.21 20.01 -3.69
C GLU A 118 17.58 19.35 -3.52
N GLY A 119 18.66 20.10 -3.74
CA GLY A 119 20.01 19.59 -3.55
C GLY A 119 21.08 20.41 -4.26
N SER A 120 22.21 19.78 -4.56
CA SER A 120 23.33 20.45 -5.24
C SER A 120 22.93 21.00 -6.60
N HIS A 121 23.21 22.29 -6.84
CA HIS A 121 22.87 22.99 -8.08
C HIS A 121 23.42 22.29 -9.34
N SER A 122 24.62 21.70 -9.26
CA SER A 122 25.21 20.98 -10.39
C SER A 122 24.45 19.69 -10.70
N VAL A 123 23.96 19.00 -9.67
CA VAL A 123 23.15 17.77 -9.80
C VAL A 123 21.76 18.11 -10.29
N CYS A 124 21.12 19.17 -9.77
CA CYS A 124 19.82 19.63 -10.25
C CYS A 124 19.87 19.98 -11.75
N ARG A 125 20.92 20.67 -12.24
CA ARG A 125 21.08 20.92 -13.68
C ARG A 125 21.23 19.64 -14.51
N ARG A 126 21.93 18.63 -13.99
CA ARG A 126 22.01 17.31 -14.66
C ARG A 126 20.66 16.60 -14.66
N ALA A 127 19.91 16.72 -13.56
CA ALA A 127 18.57 16.17 -13.41
C ALA A 127 17.59 16.83 -14.40
N ASP A 128 17.71 18.14 -14.63
CA ASP A 128 16.92 18.88 -15.63
C ASP A 128 17.10 18.31 -17.04
N ALA A 129 18.34 17.96 -17.41
CA ALA A 129 18.65 17.36 -18.71
C ALA A 129 18.02 15.97 -18.90
N LEU A 130 17.63 15.29 -17.82
CA LEU A 130 16.87 14.05 -17.86
C LEU A 130 15.35 14.27 -17.80
N GLY A 131 14.86 15.49 -17.62
CA GLY A 131 13.45 15.72 -17.30
C GLY A 131 13.07 15.34 -15.86
N PHE A 132 14.04 15.20 -14.96
CA PHE A 132 13.79 14.92 -13.53
C PHE A 132 13.49 16.20 -12.76
N VAL A 133 12.32 16.77 -13.09
CA VAL A 133 11.83 18.05 -12.59
C VAL A 133 10.54 17.87 -11.79
N GLU A 134 10.12 18.90 -11.05
CA GLU A 134 8.84 18.90 -10.36
C GLU A 134 7.68 18.77 -11.36
N GLY A 135 6.69 17.94 -11.03
CA GLY A 135 5.58 17.56 -11.90
C GLY A 135 5.89 16.43 -12.88
N ALA A 136 7.16 16.00 -13.02
CA ALA A 136 7.50 14.90 -13.91
C ALA A 136 6.97 13.55 -13.40
N GLN A 137 6.45 12.73 -14.31
CA GLN A 137 5.96 11.38 -14.03
C GLN A 137 7.09 10.35 -14.17
N TRP A 138 7.53 9.79 -13.03
CA TRP A 138 8.68 8.88 -12.90
C TRP A 138 8.30 7.42 -12.61
N SER A 139 7.06 7.02 -12.92
CA SER A 139 6.67 5.60 -12.88
C SER A 139 7.56 4.72 -13.78
N GLU A 140 7.70 3.44 -13.43
CA GLU A 140 8.49 2.47 -14.21
C GLU A 140 8.00 2.41 -15.67
N ARG A 141 6.68 2.55 -15.89
CA ARG A 141 6.08 2.52 -17.24
C ARG A 141 6.48 3.69 -18.14
N VAL A 142 6.88 4.82 -17.57
CA VAL A 142 7.25 6.03 -18.32
C VAL A 142 8.77 6.10 -18.52
N VAL A 143 9.54 5.97 -17.44
CA VAL A 143 11.00 6.19 -17.47
C VAL A 143 11.80 4.88 -17.50
N GLY A 144 11.12 3.72 -17.43
CA GLY A 144 11.76 2.43 -17.22
C GLY A 144 12.23 2.26 -15.77
N THR A 145 13.10 1.28 -15.54
CA THR A 145 13.69 1.00 -14.22
C THR A 145 14.41 2.23 -13.69
N ASN A 146 13.81 2.84 -12.66
CA ASN A 146 14.32 3.98 -11.90
C ASN A 146 13.93 3.80 -10.42
N SER A 147 14.56 4.53 -9.51
CA SER A 147 14.36 4.31 -8.07
C SER A 147 12.94 4.67 -7.59
N VAL A 148 12.32 5.70 -8.14
CA VAL A 148 10.96 6.14 -7.78
C VAL A 148 9.94 5.08 -8.19
N GLY A 149 9.84 4.79 -9.49
CA GLY A 149 8.87 3.84 -10.03
C GLY A 149 9.10 2.41 -9.54
N THR A 150 10.35 1.97 -9.45
CA THR A 150 10.67 0.61 -9.01
C THR A 150 10.37 0.44 -7.51
N ALA A 151 10.67 1.44 -6.67
CA ALA A 151 10.31 1.38 -5.24
C ALA A 151 8.80 1.27 -5.00
N LEU A 152 8.00 1.99 -5.80
CA LEU A 152 6.53 1.93 -5.74
C LEU A 152 6.01 0.52 -6.06
N ILE A 153 6.51 -0.08 -7.15
CA ILE A 153 6.07 -1.42 -7.59
C ILE A 153 6.56 -2.52 -6.64
N GLU A 154 7.82 -2.46 -6.24
CA GLU A 154 8.40 -3.45 -5.33
C GLU A 154 7.91 -3.27 -3.89
N ARG A 155 7.26 -2.13 -3.58
CA ARG A 155 6.81 -1.75 -2.24
C ARG A 155 7.93 -1.89 -1.20
N ALA A 156 9.15 -1.59 -1.63
CA ALA A 156 10.37 -1.82 -0.87
C ALA A 156 11.45 -0.81 -1.28
N PRO A 157 12.42 -0.53 -0.40
CA PRO A 157 13.57 0.30 -0.76
C PRO A 157 14.38 -0.35 -1.89
N VAL A 158 14.86 0.48 -2.82
CA VAL A 158 15.68 0.05 -3.94
C VAL A 158 16.89 0.97 -4.09
N GLN A 159 18.02 0.39 -4.44
CA GLN A 159 19.18 1.12 -4.94
C GLN A 159 19.49 0.63 -6.34
N LEU A 160 19.71 1.57 -7.24
CA LEU A 160 20.06 1.32 -8.63
C LEU A 160 21.37 2.03 -8.95
N PHE A 161 22.27 1.31 -9.60
CA PHE A 161 23.57 1.82 -10.01
C PHE A 161 23.77 1.69 -11.52
N SER A 162 24.10 2.80 -12.18
CA SER A 162 24.51 2.83 -13.57
C SER A 162 23.53 2.08 -14.50
N ALA A 163 24.01 1.13 -15.31
CA ALA A 163 23.22 0.39 -16.29
C ALA A 163 22.21 -0.63 -15.70
N GLU A 164 21.97 -0.62 -14.39
CA GLU A 164 20.74 -1.17 -13.82
C GLU A 164 19.50 -0.32 -14.18
N HIS A 165 19.70 0.99 -14.40
CA HIS A 165 18.67 1.82 -15.00
C HIS A 165 18.37 1.34 -16.41
N TYR A 166 17.08 1.30 -16.75
CA TYR A 166 16.62 0.79 -18.04
C TYR A 166 17.04 1.71 -19.18
N ALA A 167 16.82 3.01 -19.00
CA ALA A 167 17.16 4.04 -19.96
C ALA A 167 18.68 4.32 -19.96
N ARG A 168 19.28 4.34 -21.15
CA ARG A 168 20.74 4.53 -21.30
C ARG A 168 21.22 5.89 -20.82
N SER A 169 20.40 6.93 -20.95
CA SER A 169 20.65 8.29 -20.46
C SER A 169 20.88 8.36 -18.93
N HIS A 170 20.45 7.34 -18.18
CA HIS A 170 20.55 7.29 -16.72
C HIS A 170 21.80 6.54 -16.22
N ASN A 171 22.66 6.04 -17.11
CA ASN A 171 23.81 5.23 -16.74
C ASN A 171 24.88 5.94 -15.90
N ASP A 172 24.90 7.27 -15.91
CA ASP A 172 25.82 8.08 -15.11
C ASP A 172 25.25 8.41 -13.72
N TRP A 173 24.12 7.79 -13.36
CA TRP A 173 23.42 8.03 -12.12
C TRP A 173 23.45 6.83 -11.17
N SER A 174 23.39 7.16 -9.89
CA SER A 174 23.06 6.26 -8.81
C SER A 174 21.85 6.84 -8.09
N CYS A 175 20.84 6.02 -7.88
CA CYS A 175 19.57 6.43 -7.30
C CYS A 175 19.18 5.48 -6.17
N THR A 176 18.73 6.02 -5.05
CA THR A 176 18.29 5.25 -3.88
C THR A 176 16.94 5.76 -3.44
N GLY A 177 15.91 4.94 -3.64
CA GLY A 177 14.52 5.27 -3.33
C GLY A 177 13.96 4.40 -2.22
N SER A 178 13.15 4.96 -1.34
CA SER A 178 12.38 4.21 -0.36
C SER A 178 10.94 4.71 -0.31
N PRO A 179 9.95 3.81 -0.33
CA PRO A 179 8.55 4.19 -0.19
C PRO A 179 8.28 4.72 1.22
N VAL A 180 7.46 5.76 1.30
CA VAL A 180 6.87 6.28 2.54
C VAL A 180 5.50 5.68 2.70
N HIS A 181 5.24 5.09 3.86
CA HIS A 181 3.93 4.53 4.18
C HIS A 181 3.11 5.46 5.05
N ASP A 182 1.80 5.40 4.89
CA ASP A 182 0.89 5.97 5.86
C ASP A 182 0.91 5.08 7.12
N PRO A 183 1.38 5.55 8.29
CA PRO A 183 1.40 4.72 9.50
C PRO A 183 0.00 4.35 9.99
N ARG A 184 -1.05 5.05 9.51
CA ARG A 184 -2.46 4.82 9.88
C ARG A 184 -3.10 3.71 9.06
N THR A 185 -2.67 3.51 7.81
CA THR A 185 -3.32 2.57 6.87
C THR A 185 -2.38 1.51 6.29
N GLY A 186 -1.07 1.77 6.27
CA GLY A 186 -0.05 0.96 5.60
C GLY A 186 0.05 1.19 4.09
N ASP A 187 -0.72 2.13 3.54
CA ASP A 187 -0.67 2.47 2.12
C ASP A 187 0.60 3.26 1.79
N ILE A 188 1.09 3.16 0.55
CA ILE A 188 2.22 3.97 0.11
C ILE A 188 1.71 5.37 -0.23
N LEU A 189 2.27 6.38 0.41
CA LEU A 189 1.98 7.79 0.15
C LEU A 189 2.84 8.38 -0.96
N GLY A 190 4.02 7.79 -1.19
CA GLY A 190 5.01 8.27 -2.13
C GLY A 190 6.38 7.65 -1.93
N VAL A 191 7.41 8.25 -2.51
CA VAL A 191 8.81 7.81 -2.41
C VAL A 191 9.70 9.00 -2.06
N ILE A 192 10.63 8.78 -1.13
CA ILE A 192 11.79 9.64 -0.97
C ILE A 192 12.94 9.01 -1.74
N ASP A 193 13.54 9.77 -2.66
CA ASP A 193 14.67 9.37 -3.46
C ASP A 193 15.87 10.29 -3.23
N ILE A 194 17.07 9.70 -3.22
CA ILE A 194 18.33 10.43 -3.30
C ILE A 194 19.08 9.97 -4.54
N SER A 195 19.35 10.92 -5.42
CA SER A 195 19.99 10.71 -6.71
C SER A 195 21.27 11.52 -6.85
N GLY A 196 22.30 10.93 -7.44
CA GLY A 196 23.59 11.59 -7.65
C GLY A 196 24.42 10.88 -8.72
N SER A 197 25.70 11.24 -8.78
CA SER A 197 26.63 10.59 -9.70
C SER A 197 26.75 9.10 -9.38
N ALA A 198 26.75 8.24 -10.40
CA ALA A 198 27.08 6.82 -10.22
C ALA A 198 28.42 6.66 -9.50
N MET A 199 29.40 7.53 -9.78
CA MET A 199 30.73 7.45 -9.19
C MET A 199 30.80 7.95 -7.73
N SER A 200 29.73 8.49 -7.19
CA SER A 200 29.63 8.93 -5.78
C SER A 200 28.64 8.08 -4.98
N ILE A 201 28.20 6.92 -5.49
CA ILE A 201 27.35 5.99 -4.75
C ILE A 201 28.04 5.57 -3.46
N HIS A 202 27.30 5.59 -2.35
CA HIS A 202 27.79 5.13 -1.06
C HIS A 202 26.76 4.22 -0.39
N PRO A 203 27.16 3.10 0.24
CA PRO A 203 26.23 2.21 0.94
C PRO A 203 25.39 2.91 2.01
N ALA A 204 25.96 3.93 2.66
CA ALA A 204 25.25 4.73 3.67
C ALA A 204 24.07 5.55 3.12
N THR A 205 24.00 5.80 1.80
CA THR A 205 22.85 6.52 1.20
C THR A 205 21.54 5.77 1.42
N MET A 206 21.55 4.43 1.40
CA MET A 206 20.36 3.63 1.74
C MET A 206 19.91 3.87 3.18
N ALA A 207 20.85 3.87 4.14
CA ALA A 207 20.53 4.14 5.53
C ALA A 207 19.98 5.56 5.72
N LEU A 208 20.53 6.56 5.00
CA LEU A 208 20.05 7.93 5.02
C LEU A 208 18.60 8.04 4.53
N VAL A 209 18.30 7.47 3.35
CA VAL A 209 16.94 7.49 2.77
C VAL A 209 15.94 6.78 3.69
N GLN A 210 16.29 5.59 4.20
CA GLN A 210 15.42 4.87 5.13
C GLN A 210 15.21 5.62 6.45
N THR A 211 16.21 6.34 6.95
CA THR A 211 16.09 7.16 8.16
C THR A 211 15.17 8.35 7.92
N ALA A 212 15.29 9.01 6.76
CA ALA A 212 14.38 10.08 6.36
C ALA A 212 12.92 9.60 6.25
N VAL A 213 12.70 8.43 5.64
CA VAL A 213 11.36 7.81 5.60
C VAL A 213 10.81 7.55 7.01
N ARG A 214 11.59 6.94 7.91
CA ARG A 214 11.14 6.69 9.30
C ARG A 214 10.81 7.98 10.05
N LEU A 215 11.57 9.05 9.82
CA LEU A 215 11.30 10.36 10.39
C LEU A 215 9.94 10.88 9.89
N VAL A 216 9.71 10.85 8.58
CA VAL A 216 8.44 11.27 7.96
C VAL A 216 7.27 10.45 8.52
N GLU A 217 7.37 9.13 8.53
CA GLU A 217 6.31 8.24 9.06
C GLU A 217 6.04 8.52 10.55
N SER A 218 7.07 8.81 11.33
CA SER A 218 6.93 9.16 12.76
C SER A 218 6.23 10.50 12.97
N ILE A 219 6.47 11.49 12.11
CA ILE A 219 5.78 12.79 12.15
C ILE A 219 4.29 12.61 11.82
N LEU A 220 3.98 11.86 10.76
CA LEU A 220 2.59 11.55 10.38
C LEU A 220 1.85 10.81 11.48
N TRP A 221 2.51 9.86 12.15
CA TRP A 221 1.95 9.13 13.28
C TRP A 221 1.67 10.05 14.48
N ARG A 222 2.60 10.95 14.79
CA ARG A 222 2.42 11.93 15.88
C ARG A 222 1.25 12.86 15.62
N GLU A 223 1.14 13.39 14.39
CA GLU A 223 0.01 14.24 14.01
C GLU A 223 -1.32 13.50 14.15
N HIS A 224 -1.34 12.22 13.78
CA HIS A 224 -2.51 11.37 13.95
C HIS A 224 -2.92 11.18 15.41
N ILE A 225 -1.98 10.88 16.31
CA ILE A 225 -2.25 10.78 17.75
C ILE A 225 -2.89 12.07 18.26
N THR A 226 -2.33 13.23 17.90
CA THR A 226 -2.91 14.53 18.28
C THR A 226 -4.33 14.73 17.71
N GLN A 227 -4.61 14.24 16.50
CA GLN A 227 -5.96 14.27 15.92
C GLN A 227 -6.93 13.35 16.70
N ILE A 228 -6.50 12.15 17.10
CA ILE A 228 -7.28 11.24 17.94
C ILE A 228 -7.61 11.86 19.30
N GLU A 229 -6.63 12.46 19.98
CA GLU A 229 -6.84 13.10 21.28
C GLU A 229 -7.85 14.26 21.20
N LYS A 230 -7.73 15.09 20.16
CA LYS A 230 -8.69 16.17 19.89
C LYS A 230 -10.09 15.62 19.63
N LEU A 231 -10.21 14.56 18.84
CA LEU A 231 -11.49 13.93 18.55
C LEU A 231 -12.10 13.32 19.81
N ARG A 232 -11.30 12.62 20.63
CA ARG A 232 -11.71 12.05 21.92
C ARG A 232 -12.32 13.10 22.83
N ALA A 233 -11.66 14.25 22.99
CA ALA A 233 -12.17 15.37 23.79
C ALA A 233 -13.51 15.91 23.26
N LYS A 234 -13.67 15.99 21.93
CA LYS A 234 -14.90 16.47 21.30
C LYS A 234 -16.08 15.50 21.44
N VAL A 235 -15.84 14.19 21.38
CA VAL A 235 -16.91 13.17 21.36
C VAL A 235 -17.28 12.64 22.74
N ALA A 236 -16.49 12.93 23.79
CA ALA A 236 -16.78 12.49 25.15
C ALA A 236 -18.20 12.86 25.64
N PRO A 237 -18.73 14.08 25.42
CA PRO A 237 -20.10 14.40 25.80
C PRO A 237 -21.15 13.59 25.01
N VAL A 238 -20.89 13.32 23.73
CA VAL A 238 -21.79 12.52 22.88
C VAL A 238 -21.88 11.10 23.43
N LEU A 239 -20.73 10.47 23.70
CA LEU A 239 -20.68 9.11 24.26
C LEU A 239 -21.34 9.00 25.63
N ALA A 240 -21.21 10.03 26.48
CA ALA A 240 -21.87 10.06 27.79
C ALA A 240 -23.40 10.02 27.71
N THR A 241 -23.99 10.46 26.59
CA THR A 241 -25.44 10.42 26.36
C THR A 241 -25.92 9.12 25.71
N VAL A 242 -25.02 8.25 25.26
CA VAL A 242 -25.41 6.99 24.60
C VAL A 242 -25.83 5.96 25.66
N GLY A 243 -27.11 5.57 25.66
CA GLY A 243 -27.70 4.62 26.61
C GLY A 243 -27.33 3.14 26.38
N GLY A 244 -26.14 2.84 25.86
CA GLY A 244 -25.73 1.47 25.54
C GLY A 244 -24.32 1.37 24.94
N PRO A 245 -23.87 0.16 24.57
CA PRO A 245 -22.53 -0.04 24.03
C PRO A 245 -22.31 0.73 22.72
N ALA A 246 -21.21 1.47 22.67
CA ALA A 246 -20.87 2.31 21.53
C ALA A 246 -19.36 2.54 21.45
N LEU A 247 -18.89 2.94 20.28
CA LEU A 247 -17.53 3.41 20.08
C LEU A 247 -17.48 4.54 19.06
N VAL A 248 -16.40 5.30 19.09
CA VAL A 248 -16.08 6.28 18.07
C VAL A 248 -14.85 5.82 17.30
N LEU A 249 -14.93 5.90 15.98
CA LEU A 249 -13.83 5.65 15.06
C LEU A 249 -13.37 6.94 14.39
N ASP A 250 -12.09 7.05 14.12
CA ASP A 250 -11.57 8.03 13.19
C ASP A 250 -11.87 7.62 11.72
N ARG A 251 -11.52 8.48 10.76
CA ARG A 251 -11.70 8.19 9.33
C ARG A 251 -10.88 7.01 8.80
N HIS A 252 -9.82 6.62 9.51
CA HIS A 252 -8.93 5.52 9.13
C HIS A 252 -9.25 4.20 9.87
N GLY A 253 -10.30 4.19 10.70
CA GLY A 253 -10.78 3.03 11.44
C GLY A 253 -10.13 2.82 12.82
N TRP A 254 -9.36 3.78 13.33
CA TRP A 254 -8.79 3.73 14.68
C TRP A 254 -9.85 4.02 15.73
N VAL A 255 -9.85 3.21 16.79
CA VAL A 255 -10.77 3.41 17.92
C VAL A 255 -10.30 4.60 18.74
N VAL A 256 -11.15 5.62 18.77
CA VAL A 256 -10.91 6.85 19.53
C VAL A 256 -11.30 6.64 20.97
N GLU A 257 -12.48 6.05 21.21
CA GLU A 257 -13.04 5.78 22.54
C GLU A 257 -14.13 4.71 22.41
N SER A 258 -14.35 3.92 23.46
CA SER A 258 -15.42 2.91 23.51
C SER A 258 -16.05 2.84 24.89
N VAL A 259 -17.37 2.65 24.93
CA VAL A 259 -18.15 2.53 26.17
C VAL A 259 -18.91 1.21 26.15
N GLY A 260 -18.83 0.45 27.24
CA GLY A 260 -19.60 -0.79 27.42
C GLY A 260 -19.22 -1.95 26.50
N ILE A 261 -18.07 -1.87 25.82
CA ILE A 261 -17.57 -2.89 24.90
C ILE A 261 -16.03 -2.91 24.87
N GLY A 262 -15.45 -4.11 24.79
CA GLY A 262 -14.03 -4.29 24.48
C GLY A 262 -13.82 -4.46 22.98
N VAL A 263 -13.07 -3.55 22.36
CA VAL A 263 -12.78 -3.54 20.92
C VAL A 263 -11.27 -3.54 20.67
N PRO A 264 -10.80 -4.07 19.52
CA PRO A 264 -9.40 -3.91 19.11
C PRO A 264 -9.08 -2.43 18.87
N GLU A 265 -7.80 -2.07 18.87
CA GLU A 265 -7.33 -0.70 18.62
C GLU A 265 -7.76 -0.14 17.25
N ARG A 266 -7.97 -1.03 16.28
CA ARG A 266 -8.35 -0.65 14.91
C ARG A 266 -9.39 -1.61 14.33
N LEU A 267 -10.37 -1.04 13.64
CA LEU A 267 -11.37 -1.71 12.82
C LEU A 267 -11.18 -1.35 11.34
N ALA A 268 -11.99 -1.95 10.45
CA ALA A 268 -11.99 -1.54 9.06
C ALA A 268 -12.42 -0.06 8.94
N PRO A 269 -11.82 0.73 8.03
CA PRO A 269 -12.19 2.13 7.85
C PRO A 269 -13.70 2.28 7.62
N PRO A 270 -14.40 3.08 8.45
CA PRO A 270 -15.83 3.28 8.31
C PRO A 270 -16.14 4.05 7.03
N CYS A 271 -17.30 3.77 6.45
CA CYS A 271 -17.87 4.56 5.37
C CYS A 271 -19.38 4.66 5.56
N ALA A 272 -19.97 5.75 5.07
CA ALA A 272 -21.40 5.94 5.12
C ALA A 272 -22.11 4.77 4.43
N GLU A 273 -23.27 4.40 4.97
CA GLU A 273 -24.19 3.41 4.37
C GLU A 273 -23.67 1.97 4.27
N LYS A 274 -22.41 1.68 4.64
CA LYS A 274 -21.90 0.30 4.68
C LYS A 274 -21.81 -0.22 6.11
N PRO A 275 -22.41 -1.38 6.41
CA PRO A 275 -22.26 -2.03 7.71
C PRO A 275 -20.81 -2.40 8.02
N LEU A 276 -20.40 -2.17 9.27
CA LEU A 276 -19.11 -2.50 9.86
C LEU A 276 -19.31 -3.59 10.92
N LEU A 277 -18.43 -4.61 10.98
CA LEU A 277 -18.42 -5.52 12.14
C LEU A 277 -17.75 -4.80 13.28
N VAL A 278 -18.38 -4.87 14.42
CA VAL A 278 -17.72 -4.55 15.67
C VAL A 278 -17.73 -5.83 16.51
N PRO A 279 -16.56 -6.39 16.85
CA PRO A 279 -16.48 -7.52 17.76
C PRO A 279 -17.20 -7.20 19.08
N GLY A 280 -18.20 -7.99 19.47
CA GLY A 280 -19.01 -7.75 20.67
C GLY A 280 -20.26 -6.88 20.46
N LEU A 281 -20.37 -6.15 19.36
CA LEU A 281 -21.50 -5.29 19.03
C LEU A 281 -22.30 -5.78 17.81
N GLY A 282 -21.72 -6.66 16.99
CA GLY A 282 -22.35 -7.20 15.78
C GLY A 282 -22.16 -6.27 14.58
N LEU A 283 -23.07 -6.35 13.62
CA LEU A 283 -23.06 -5.46 12.45
C LEU A 283 -23.69 -4.12 12.83
N CYS A 284 -22.98 -3.03 12.58
CA CYS A 284 -23.41 -1.68 12.88
C CYS A 284 -23.23 -0.78 11.66
N VAL A 285 -24.13 0.16 11.42
CA VAL A 285 -23.95 1.20 10.40
C VAL A 285 -23.27 2.39 11.07
N PRO A 286 -22.08 2.81 10.62
CA PRO A 286 -21.41 3.98 11.18
C PRO A 286 -22.20 5.27 10.92
N GLU A 287 -22.48 6.04 11.98
CA GLU A 287 -23.11 7.35 11.91
C GLU A 287 -22.02 8.43 11.77
N PRO A 288 -22.07 9.29 10.73
CA PRO A 288 -21.04 10.31 10.52
C PRO A 288 -21.08 11.37 11.62
N LEU A 289 -19.90 11.69 12.16
CA LEU A 289 -19.65 12.86 13.01
C LEU A 289 -18.87 13.91 12.20
N SER A 290 -18.72 15.12 12.77
CA SER A 290 -17.93 16.19 12.13
C SER A 290 -16.49 15.78 11.82
N GLU A 291 -15.86 14.96 12.67
CA GLU A 291 -14.47 14.50 12.51
C GLU A 291 -14.28 13.00 12.80
N GLY A 292 -15.29 12.16 12.58
CA GLY A 292 -15.18 10.72 12.85
C GLY A 292 -16.51 10.00 12.62
N TRP A 293 -16.68 8.86 13.28
CA TRP A 293 -17.87 8.02 13.13
C TRP A 293 -18.30 7.46 14.48
N LEU A 294 -19.58 7.63 14.82
CA LEU A 294 -20.20 6.95 15.96
C LEU A 294 -20.69 5.59 15.49
N VAL A 295 -20.36 4.54 16.24
CA VAL A 295 -20.82 3.18 15.97
C VAL A 295 -21.48 2.64 17.22
N ARG A 296 -22.74 2.25 17.12
CA ARG A 296 -23.54 1.71 18.22
C ARG A 296 -24.52 0.67 17.69
N ARG A 297 -25.00 -0.21 18.56
CA ARG A 297 -26.10 -1.12 18.22
C ARG A 297 -27.37 -0.30 18.00
N ARG A 298 -28.08 -0.51 16.89
CA ARG A 298 -29.47 -0.03 16.78
C ARG A 298 -30.30 -0.77 17.81
N GLN A 299 -30.97 -0.03 18.70
CA GLN A 299 -31.88 -0.62 19.69
C GLN A 299 -33.15 -1.19 19.04
N ASP A 300 -33.54 -0.67 17.87
CA ASP A 300 -34.63 -1.17 17.02
C ASP A 300 -34.19 -1.24 15.53
N GLY A 301 -33.56 -2.35 15.13
CA GLY A 301 -33.11 -2.54 13.74
C GLY A 301 -33.18 -4.01 13.30
N PRO A 302 -33.52 -4.29 12.03
CA PRO A 302 -33.78 -5.64 11.57
C PRO A 302 -32.51 -6.51 11.70
N THR A 303 -32.70 -7.78 12.05
CA THR A 303 -31.68 -8.81 11.81
C THR A 303 -31.28 -8.71 10.33
N ILE A 304 -30.00 -8.53 10.03
CA ILE A 304 -29.56 -8.39 8.64
C ILE A 304 -29.91 -9.68 7.92
N GLU A 305 -30.71 -9.60 6.86
CA GLU A 305 -31.11 -10.78 6.09
C GLU A 305 -30.12 -10.95 4.94
N LEU A 306 -29.36 -12.05 4.96
CA LEU A 306 -28.49 -12.46 3.86
C LEU A 306 -29.24 -13.45 2.99
N GLU A 307 -29.70 -13.00 1.84
CA GLU A 307 -30.32 -13.81 0.81
C GLU A 307 -29.24 -14.35 -0.14
N LEU A 308 -29.17 -15.67 -0.27
CA LEU A 308 -28.18 -16.38 -1.08
C LEU A 308 -28.88 -17.07 -2.25
N ASP A 309 -28.74 -16.55 -3.46
CA ASP A 309 -29.09 -17.25 -4.69
C ASP A 309 -27.83 -17.97 -5.17
N LEU A 310 -27.78 -19.29 -4.98
CA LEU A 310 -26.61 -20.12 -5.24
C LEU A 310 -26.78 -20.99 -6.50
N GLY A 311 -27.65 -20.55 -7.42
CA GLY A 311 -27.93 -21.20 -8.71
C GLY A 311 -26.84 -20.98 -9.77
N ALA A 312 -27.24 -20.94 -11.04
CA ALA A 312 -26.31 -20.83 -12.18
C ALA A 312 -25.53 -19.50 -12.21
N GLN A 313 -26.12 -18.42 -11.69
CA GLN A 313 -25.46 -17.11 -11.55
C GLN A 313 -25.48 -16.71 -10.07
N PRO A 314 -24.53 -17.22 -9.28
CA PRO A 314 -24.63 -17.10 -7.84
C PRO A 314 -24.44 -15.65 -7.39
N ARG A 315 -25.31 -15.19 -6.49
CA ARG A 315 -25.31 -13.84 -5.92
C ARG A 315 -25.68 -13.88 -4.44
N ALA A 316 -25.16 -12.92 -3.69
CA ALA A 316 -25.54 -12.67 -2.31
C ALA A 316 -26.13 -11.26 -2.20
N THR A 317 -27.35 -11.18 -1.66
CA THR A 317 -28.03 -9.92 -1.36
C THR A 317 -28.10 -9.76 0.14
N VAL A 318 -27.55 -8.66 0.65
CA VAL A 318 -27.69 -8.28 2.05
C VAL A 318 -28.79 -7.25 2.14
N ARG A 319 -29.85 -7.59 2.88
CA ARG A 319 -30.99 -6.72 3.16
C ARG A 319 -30.93 -6.18 4.58
N GLY A 320 -31.19 -4.90 4.74
CA GLY A 320 -31.10 -4.21 6.03
C GLY A 320 -31.52 -2.75 5.90
N ASP A 321 -30.74 -1.83 6.47
CA ASP A 321 -30.96 -0.39 6.27
C ASP A 321 -30.61 0.07 4.85
N VAL A 322 -29.69 -0.65 4.19
CA VAL A 322 -29.32 -0.45 2.79
C VAL A 322 -29.17 -1.81 2.13
N ASP A 323 -29.98 -2.07 1.11
CA ASP A 323 -29.95 -3.30 0.34
C ASP A 323 -28.84 -3.25 -0.70
N TRP A 324 -28.00 -4.28 -0.74
CA TRP A 324 -27.00 -4.42 -1.80
C TRP A 324 -26.81 -5.88 -2.23
N THR A 325 -26.45 -6.06 -3.51
CA THR A 325 -26.23 -7.38 -4.11
C THR A 325 -24.82 -7.48 -4.68
N ARG A 326 -24.18 -8.65 -4.50
CA ARG A 326 -22.87 -8.98 -5.08
C ARG A 326 -22.94 -10.30 -5.84
N ALA A 327 -22.37 -10.31 -7.04
CA ALA A 327 -22.08 -11.56 -7.74
C ALA A 327 -21.00 -12.35 -7.00
N LEU A 328 -21.17 -13.67 -6.96
CA LEU A 328 -20.26 -14.60 -6.31
C LEU A 328 -19.46 -15.39 -7.36
N SER A 329 -18.23 -15.76 -7.01
CA SER A 329 -17.53 -16.79 -7.79
C SER A 329 -18.16 -18.16 -7.50
N PRO A 330 -18.02 -19.16 -8.39
CA PRO A 330 -18.48 -20.52 -8.11
C PRO A 330 -17.90 -21.08 -6.80
N ARG A 331 -16.64 -20.75 -6.50
CA ARG A 331 -15.99 -21.18 -5.26
C ARG A 331 -16.58 -20.50 -4.01
N HIS A 332 -16.87 -19.20 -4.09
CA HIS A 332 -17.55 -18.49 -3.01
C HIS A 332 -18.97 -19.04 -2.76
N ALA A 333 -19.70 -19.38 -3.82
CA ALA A 333 -21.02 -19.99 -3.71
C ALA A 333 -20.98 -21.34 -2.99
N GLN A 334 -20.00 -22.19 -3.33
CA GLN A 334 -19.77 -23.46 -2.62
C GLN A 334 -19.45 -23.24 -1.14
N ILE A 335 -18.54 -22.32 -0.82
CA ILE A 335 -18.20 -21.97 0.58
C ILE A 335 -19.45 -21.56 1.35
N LEU A 336 -20.26 -20.64 0.80
CA LEU A 336 -21.48 -20.17 1.47
C LEU A 336 -22.51 -21.29 1.67
N ARG A 337 -22.64 -22.23 0.72
CA ARG A 337 -23.50 -23.41 0.85
C ARG A 337 -23.05 -24.30 2.02
N VAL A 338 -21.75 -24.54 2.14
CA VAL A 338 -21.19 -25.30 3.27
C VAL A 338 -21.47 -24.58 4.60
N LEU A 339 -21.24 -23.26 4.65
CA LEU A 339 -21.52 -22.48 5.86
C LEU A 339 -23.00 -22.47 6.24
N ALA A 340 -23.91 -22.41 5.26
CA ALA A 340 -25.35 -22.48 5.50
C ALA A 340 -25.76 -23.85 6.06
N SER A 341 -25.15 -24.93 5.55
CA SER A 341 -25.38 -26.29 6.06
C SER A 341 -24.78 -26.55 7.45
N ALA A 342 -23.64 -25.91 7.77
CA ALA A 342 -22.98 -26.04 9.07
C ALA A 342 -23.74 -25.28 10.17
N GLY A 343 -24.49 -24.23 9.82
CA GLY A 343 -25.31 -23.48 10.76
C GLY A 343 -24.50 -22.73 11.84
N PRO A 344 -25.07 -22.49 13.03
CA PRO A 344 -24.47 -21.63 14.06
C PRO A 344 -23.19 -22.19 14.69
N THR A 345 -22.97 -23.50 14.64
CA THR A 345 -21.76 -24.15 15.18
C THR A 345 -20.52 -23.76 14.36
N GLY A 346 -20.69 -23.55 13.06
CA GLY A 346 -19.62 -23.22 12.14
C GLY A 346 -18.74 -24.41 11.78
N ILE A 347 -17.72 -24.15 10.97
CA ILE A 347 -16.79 -25.15 10.44
C ILE A 347 -15.35 -24.60 10.46
N ASP A 348 -14.37 -25.45 10.73
CA ASP A 348 -12.97 -25.05 10.69
C ASP A 348 -12.39 -25.13 9.26
N ALA A 349 -11.16 -24.62 9.09
CA ALA A 349 -10.52 -24.57 7.78
C ALA A 349 -10.22 -25.95 7.19
N ALA A 350 -9.88 -26.93 8.03
CA ALA A 350 -9.51 -28.28 7.60
C ALA A 350 -10.75 -29.05 7.12
N THR A 351 -11.85 -28.97 7.88
CA THR A 351 -13.13 -29.58 7.53
C THR A 351 -13.74 -28.90 6.29
N MET A 352 -13.62 -27.57 6.18
CA MET A 352 -14.02 -26.86 4.96
C MET A 352 -13.21 -27.31 3.74
N SER A 353 -11.91 -27.56 3.90
CA SER A 353 -11.05 -28.11 2.84
C SER A 353 -11.57 -29.48 2.39
N GLU A 354 -11.86 -30.35 3.36
CA GLU A 354 -12.33 -31.71 3.10
C GLU A 354 -13.65 -31.72 2.32
N VAL A 355 -14.59 -30.83 2.68
CA VAL A 355 -15.88 -30.71 1.97
C VAL A 355 -15.73 -30.12 0.55
N LEU A 356 -14.80 -29.18 0.34
CA LEU A 356 -14.67 -28.45 -0.93
C LEU A 356 -13.73 -29.11 -1.95
N PHE A 357 -12.73 -29.85 -1.47
CA PHE A 357 -11.65 -30.43 -2.28
C PHE A 357 -11.53 -31.95 -2.11
N GLY A 358 -12.14 -32.53 -1.08
CA GLY A 358 -12.04 -33.96 -0.77
C GLY A 358 -10.87 -34.33 0.14
N ASP A 359 -10.04 -33.36 0.55
CA ASP A 359 -8.87 -33.56 1.42
C ASP A 359 -8.61 -32.34 2.34
N ARG A 360 -7.66 -32.45 3.28
CA ARG A 360 -7.30 -31.39 4.24
C ARG A 360 -6.09 -30.55 3.82
N ASP A 361 -5.56 -30.72 2.62
CA ASP A 361 -4.30 -30.10 2.19
C ASP A 361 -4.48 -28.65 1.70
N HIS A 362 -5.74 -28.24 1.43
CA HIS A 362 -6.07 -26.96 0.84
C HIS A 362 -6.45 -25.87 1.87
N VAL A 363 -6.03 -26.00 3.14
CA VAL A 363 -6.34 -25.05 4.22
C VAL A 363 -5.92 -23.61 3.89
N VAL A 364 -4.76 -23.41 3.26
CA VAL A 364 -4.27 -22.08 2.88
C VAL A 364 -5.17 -21.45 1.81
N ALA A 365 -5.61 -22.23 0.82
CA ALA A 365 -6.53 -21.78 -0.21
C ALA A 365 -7.90 -21.42 0.38
N VAL A 366 -8.43 -22.24 1.29
CA VAL A 366 -9.69 -21.96 2.02
C VAL A 366 -9.59 -20.63 2.78
N ARG A 367 -8.52 -20.42 3.55
CA ARG A 367 -8.28 -19.17 4.28
C ARG A 367 -8.24 -17.96 3.34
N ALA A 368 -7.60 -18.11 2.18
CA ALA A 368 -7.49 -17.04 1.18
C ALA A 368 -8.83 -16.72 0.50
N GLU A 369 -9.66 -17.72 0.18
CA GLU A 369 -11.00 -17.52 -0.38
C GLU A 369 -11.94 -16.90 0.66
N ILE A 370 -11.93 -17.36 1.92
CA ILE A 370 -12.76 -16.75 2.98
C ILE A 370 -12.34 -15.30 3.24
N SER A 371 -11.04 -15.00 3.19
CA SER A 371 -10.55 -13.62 3.27
C SER A 371 -11.07 -12.74 2.13
N ARG A 372 -11.11 -13.25 0.89
CA ARG A 372 -11.72 -12.56 -0.26
C ARG A 372 -13.22 -12.39 -0.08
N LEU A 373 -13.93 -13.43 0.35
CA LEU A 373 -15.35 -13.41 0.59
C LEU A 373 -15.73 -12.38 1.67
N ARG A 374 -14.95 -12.28 2.75
CA ARG A 374 -15.13 -11.25 3.80
C ARG A 374 -14.86 -9.83 3.31
N ARG A 375 -13.93 -9.64 2.38
CA ARG A 375 -13.75 -8.33 1.74
C ARG A 375 -14.94 -7.95 0.86
N SER A 376 -15.58 -8.94 0.23
CA SER A 376 -16.71 -8.73 -0.70
C SER A 376 -18.05 -8.57 0.01
N LEU A 377 -18.38 -9.48 0.93
CA LEU A 377 -19.65 -9.50 1.65
C LEU A 377 -19.57 -8.74 2.97
N GLY A 378 -18.39 -8.23 3.29
CA GLY A 378 -18.15 -7.57 4.54
C GLY A 378 -18.25 -8.57 5.71
N PRO A 379 -18.78 -8.13 6.85
CA PRO A 379 -18.60 -8.88 8.08
C PRO A 379 -19.75 -9.81 8.46
N VAL A 380 -20.57 -10.18 7.49
CA VAL A 380 -21.60 -11.23 7.65
C VAL A 380 -21.00 -12.60 7.98
N LEU A 381 -19.67 -12.77 7.83
CA LEU A 381 -18.92 -13.98 8.16
C LEU A 381 -17.90 -13.74 9.29
N THR A 382 -17.90 -14.64 10.27
CA THR A 382 -16.91 -14.71 11.36
C THR A 382 -15.91 -15.84 11.08
N THR A 383 -14.72 -15.81 11.71
CA THR A 383 -13.58 -16.66 11.29
C THR A 383 -13.03 -17.67 12.30
N HIS A 384 -13.68 -17.88 13.45
CA HIS A 384 -13.23 -18.85 14.45
C HIS A 384 -14.39 -19.41 15.28
N PRO A 385 -15.02 -20.52 14.87
CA PRO A 385 -14.99 -21.17 13.55
C PRO A 385 -15.62 -20.30 12.44
N TYR A 386 -15.49 -20.73 11.18
CA TYR A 386 -16.16 -20.05 10.06
C TYR A 386 -17.68 -20.26 10.15
N ARG A 387 -18.44 -19.17 10.23
CA ARG A 387 -19.90 -19.18 10.26
C ARG A 387 -20.47 -17.79 9.94
N PHE A 388 -21.76 -17.73 9.64
CA PHE A 388 -22.48 -16.47 9.59
C PHE A 388 -22.50 -15.79 10.97
N ALA A 389 -22.45 -14.45 11.00
CA ALA A 389 -22.54 -13.70 12.24
C ALA A 389 -23.92 -13.94 12.92
N GLN A 390 -23.96 -13.93 14.25
CA GLN A 390 -25.17 -14.29 15.00
C GLN A 390 -26.37 -13.39 14.70
N ASP A 391 -26.14 -12.13 14.33
CA ASP A 391 -27.18 -11.16 14.00
C ASP A 391 -27.54 -11.16 12.49
N VAL A 392 -27.13 -12.19 11.74
CA VAL A 392 -27.47 -12.37 10.32
C VAL A 392 -28.42 -13.54 10.15
N THR A 393 -29.62 -13.27 9.61
CA THR A 393 -30.56 -14.32 9.19
C THR A 393 -30.20 -14.72 7.76
N VAL A 394 -29.88 -15.99 7.53
CA VAL A 394 -29.51 -16.46 6.19
C VAL A 394 -30.70 -17.14 5.55
N ARG A 395 -31.08 -16.69 4.35
CA ARG A 395 -32.10 -17.31 3.51
C ARG A 395 -31.45 -17.79 2.22
N THR A 396 -31.47 -19.10 1.98
CA THR A 396 -30.96 -19.66 0.72
C THR A 396 -32.14 -19.80 -0.25
N LEU A 397 -31.99 -19.26 -1.45
CA LEU A 397 -32.91 -19.48 -2.57
C LEU A 397 -32.36 -20.67 -3.38
N ASP A 398 -33.21 -21.67 -3.56
CA ASP A 398 -32.90 -22.87 -4.34
C ASP A 398 -32.99 -22.63 -5.85
#